data_AF-A0A212EP28-F1
#
_entry.id   AF-A0A212EP28-F1
#
_cell.length_a   1.000
_cell.length_b   1.000
_cell.length_c   1.000
_cell.angle_alpha   90.00
_cell.angle_beta   90.00
_cell.angle_gamma   90.00
#
_symmetry.space_group_name_H-M   'P 1'
#
loop_
_entity.id
_entity.type
_entity.pdbx_description
1 polymer ?
#
loop_
_entity_poly.entity_id
_entity_poly.type
_entity_poly.pdbx_seq_one_letter_code
_entity_poly.pdbx_strand_id
1 'polypeptide(L)'
;MRRVSCLRAEALRLCGALQEASCEGAETAWAELLAAAAERRHLDTLLALHHRALDRHSIHAMIHHTTQELQSYLGNVLNEILALRSFETTLHTGISAELERRDQLRELKAERISRGEYAFTSADEALDKEKRKIFQQFLANRKADLNVWARSYRGHVTTLILKLALHTEVSLQTLAFRLDYSDFYKRGDAKLHEPLTYQHKRLSEIGLHAARNKLIDHSRKK
;
A
#
# COMPACT_ATOMS: atom_id res chain seq x y z
N MET A 1 3.89 9.44 -16.77
CA MET A 1 3.00 8.28 -16.96
C MET A 1 3.61 6.97 -16.46
N ARG A 2 4.71 6.44 -17.03
CA ARG A 2 5.29 5.14 -16.61
C ARG A 2 5.44 4.97 -15.09
N ARG A 3 6.02 5.96 -14.40
CA ARG A 3 6.21 5.92 -12.95
C ARG A 3 4.91 5.87 -12.14
N VAL A 4 3.87 6.58 -12.58
CA VAL A 4 2.54 6.57 -11.94
C VAL A 4 1.91 5.18 -12.08
N SER A 5 1.99 4.58 -13.27
CA SER A 5 1.51 3.22 -13.53
C SER A 5 2.24 2.17 -12.68
N CYS A 6 3.56 2.32 -12.48
CA CYS A 6 4.31 1.43 -11.58
C CYS A 6 3.82 1.53 -10.13
N LEU A 7 3.65 2.75 -9.61
CA LEU A 7 3.15 2.98 -8.25
C LEU A 7 1.72 2.47 -8.07
N ARG A 8 0.88 2.58 -9.09
CA ARG A 8 -0.46 1.98 -9.08
C ARG A 8 -0.40 0.46 -9.04
N ALA A 9 0.45 -0.16 -9.86
CA ALA A 9 0.61 -1.61 -9.86
C ALA A 9 1.11 -2.12 -8.49
N GLU A 10 2.04 -1.39 -7.87
CA GLU A 10 2.51 -1.65 -6.50
C GLU A 10 1.37 -1.56 -5.48
N ALA A 11 0.59 -0.48 -5.51
CA ALA A 11 -0.58 -0.31 -4.63
C ALA A 11 -1.62 -1.42 -4.80
N LEU A 12 -1.90 -1.83 -6.04
CA LEU A 12 -2.83 -2.93 -6.34
C LEU A 12 -2.29 -4.28 -5.84
N ARG A 13 -0.99 -4.54 -6.00
CA ARG A 13 -0.34 -5.75 -5.45
C ARG A 13 -0.50 -5.80 -3.93
N LEU A 14 -0.27 -4.68 -3.26
CA LEU A 14 -0.41 -4.59 -1.81
C LEU A 14 -1.86 -4.83 -1.38
N CYS A 15 -2.84 -4.22 -2.04
CA CYS A 15 -4.26 -4.47 -1.77
C CYS A 15 -4.64 -5.95 -1.99
N GLY A 16 -4.16 -6.57 -3.07
CA GLY A 16 -4.41 -7.99 -3.34
C GLY A 16 -3.87 -8.89 -2.24
N ALA A 17 -2.61 -8.68 -1.84
CA ALA A 17 -1.99 -9.45 -0.76
C ALA A 17 -2.71 -9.28 0.59
N LEU A 18 -3.19 -8.06 0.91
CA LEU A 18 -3.99 -7.82 2.11
C LEU A 18 -5.34 -8.55 2.05
N GLN A 19 -6.01 -8.52 0.90
CA GLN A 19 -7.29 -9.21 0.71
C GLN A 19 -7.14 -10.73 0.81
N GLU A 20 -6.16 -11.32 0.15
CA GLU A 20 -5.87 -12.77 0.26
C GLU A 20 -5.61 -13.18 1.72
N ALA A 21 -4.79 -12.42 2.44
CA ALA A 21 -4.44 -12.74 3.81
C ALA A 21 -5.63 -12.69 4.78
N SER A 22 -6.61 -11.82 4.53
CA SER A 22 -7.87 -11.77 5.30
C SER A 22 -8.73 -13.03 5.14
N CYS A 23 -8.57 -13.75 4.03
CA CYS A 23 -9.35 -14.95 3.69
C CYS A 23 -8.70 -16.24 4.21
N GLU A 24 -7.38 -16.36 4.14
CA GLU A 24 -6.65 -17.63 4.45
C GLU A 24 -6.98 -18.22 5.82
N GLY A 25 -7.00 -17.40 6.87
CA GLY A 25 -7.31 -17.90 8.20
C GLY A 25 -8.80 -18.07 8.50
N ALA A 26 -9.67 -17.50 7.67
CA ALA A 26 -11.12 -17.68 7.78
C ALA A 26 -11.57 -18.97 7.10
N GLU A 27 -11.01 -19.27 5.92
CA GLU A 27 -11.35 -20.48 5.15
C GLU A 27 -11.04 -21.76 5.93
N THR A 28 -9.87 -21.81 6.60
CA THR A 28 -9.47 -22.96 7.42
C THR A 28 -10.39 -23.17 8.62
N ALA A 29 -10.70 -22.12 9.38
CA ALA A 29 -11.62 -22.22 10.51
C ALA A 29 -13.07 -22.52 10.09
N TRP A 30 -13.48 -22.02 8.92
CA TRP A 30 -14.79 -22.33 8.35
C TRP A 30 -14.89 -23.78 7.88
N ALA A 31 -13.82 -24.34 7.29
CA ALA A 31 -13.76 -25.75 6.93
C ALA A 31 -13.88 -26.67 8.16
N GLU A 32 -13.24 -26.32 9.28
CA GLU A 32 -13.38 -27.03 10.56
C GLU A 32 -14.84 -27.01 11.07
N LEU A 33 -15.53 -25.87 10.96
CA LEU A 33 -16.94 -25.74 11.32
C LEU A 33 -17.84 -26.61 10.43
N LEU A 34 -17.62 -26.59 9.11
CA LEU A 34 -18.41 -27.36 8.15
C LEU A 34 -18.24 -28.87 8.38
N ALA A 35 -17.01 -29.33 8.65
CA ALA A 35 -16.74 -30.72 8.99
C ALA A 35 -17.47 -31.14 10.27
N ALA A 36 -17.39 -30.33 11.33
CA ALA A 36 -18.09 -30.58 12.59
C ALA A 36 -19.63 -30.60 12.44
N ALA A 37 -20.17 -29.76 11.56
CA ALA A 37 -21.60 -29.74 11.24
C ALA A 37 -22.02 -30.99 10.46
N ALA A 38 -21.20 -31.45 9.50
CA ALA A 38 -21.44 -32.68 8.75
C ALA A 38 -21.42 -33.92 9.65
N GLU A 39 -20.54 -33.94 10.66
CA GLU A 39 -20.46 -34.98 11.69
C GLU A 39 -21.60 -34.92 12.73
N ARG A 40 -22.52 -33.96 12.62
CA ARG A 40 -23.64 -33.73 13.57
C ARG A 40 -23.18 -33.59 15.02
N ARG A 41 -22.06 -32.90 15.23
CA ARG A 41 -21.56 -32.61 16.59
C ARG A 41 -22.55 -31.73 17.36
N HIS A 42 -22.47 -31.79 18.68
CA HIS A 42 -23.38 -31.05 19.57
C HIS A 42 -23.36 -29.54 19.30
N LEU A 43 -24.50 -28.88 19.53
CA LEU A 43 -24.70 -27.45 19.27
C LEU A 43 -23.63 -26.57 19.94
N ASP A 44 -23.27 -26.87 21.18
CA ASP A 44 -22.24 -26.10 21.92
C ASP A 44 -20.87 -26.17 21.25
N THR A 45 -20.54 -27.33 20.65
CA THR A 45 -19.30 -27.50 19.88
C THR A 45 -19.34 -26.67 18.60
N LEU A 46 -20.47 -26.65 17.90
CA LEU A 46 -20.65 -25.82 16.69
C LEU A 46 -20.58 -24.34 17.02
N LEU A 47 -21.20 -23.90 18.13
CA LEU A 47 -21.19 -22.52 18.57
C LEU A 47 -19.78 -22.06 18.96
N ALA A 48 -19.03 -22.90 19.69
CA ALA A 48 -17.64 -22.61 20.03
C ALA A 48 -16.74 -22.50 18.78
N LEU A 49 -16.88 -23.42 17.82
CA LEU A 49 -16.16 -23.37 16.54
C LEU A 49 -16.54 -22.13 15.73
N HIS A 50 -17.81 -21.74 15.74
CA HIS A 50 -18.28 -20.54 15.05
C HIS A 50 -17.67 -19.27 15.63
N HIS A 51 -17.69 -19.12 16.96
CA HIS A 51 -17.04 -17.98 17.62
C HIS A 51 -15.55 -17.93 17.32
N ARG A 52 -14.86 -19.07 17.36
CA ARG A 52 -13.44 -19.15 17.01
C ARG A 52 -13.17 -18.76 15.55
N ALA A 53 -14.04 -19.15 14.63
CA ALA A 53 -13.91 -18.77 13.22
C ALA A 53 -14.10 -17.26 13.01
N LEU A 54 -15.11 -16.66 13.66
CA LEU A 54 -15.34 -15.22 13.64
C LEU A 54 -14.19 -14.42 14.24
N ASP A 55 -13.69 -14.87 15.39
CA ASP A 55 -12.58 -14.24 16.09
C ASP A 55 -11.30 -14.25 15.23
N ARG A 56 -10.99 -15.42 14.67
CA ARG A 56 -9.85 -15.61 13.77
C ARG A 56 -9.99 -14.79 12.48
N HIS A 57 -11.17 -14.71 11.89
CA HIS A 57 -11.40 -13.86 10.72
C HIS A 57 -11.23 -12.38 11.07
N SER A 58 -11.75 -11.94 12.23
CA SER A 58 -11.63 -10.56 12.69
C SER A 58 -10.17 -10.14 12.88
N ILE A 59 -9.32 -11.03 13.41
CA ILE A 59 -7.88 -10.79 13.57
C ILE A 59 -7.17 -10.68 12.20
N HIS A 60 -7.44 -11.59 11.27
CA HIS A 60 -6.80 -11.57 9.94
C HIS A 60 -7.28 -10.41 9.05
N ALA A 61 -8.55 -10.03 9.17
CA ALA A 61 -9.08 -8.82 8.55
C ALA A 61 -8.63 -7.54 9.27
N MET A 62 -7.86 -7.67 10.36
CA MET A 62 -7.37 -6.57 11.20
C MET A 62 -8.49 -5.69 11.78
N ILE A 63 -9.72 -6.19 11.89
CA ILE A 63 -10.86 -5.46 12.48
C ILE A 63 -11.06 -5.77 13.98
N HIS A 64 -10.25 -6.68 14.53
CA HIS A 64 -10.32 -7.09 15.92
C HIS A 64 -9.73 -6.04 16.87
N HIS A 65 -10.17 -6.05 18.14
CA HIS A 65 -9.69 -5.11 19.16
C HIS A 65 -8.19 -5.27 19.45
N THR A 66 -7.64 -6.48 19.32
CA THR A 66 -6.19 -6.72 19.47
C THR A 66 -5.35 -6.12 18.34
N THR A 67 -5.97 -5.81 17.19
CA THR A 67 -5.31 -5.26 16.01
C THR A 67 -5.56 -3.76 15.82
N GLN A 68 -6.10 -3.07 16.83
CA GLN A 68 -6.51 -1.66 16.71
C GLN A 68 -5.38 -0.72 16.29
N GLU A 69 -4.15 -0.92 16.76
CA GLU A 69 -3.00 -0.13 16.29
C GLU A 69 -2.71 -0.38 14.80
N LEU A 70 -2.82 -1.64 14.35
CA LEU A 70 -2.60 -2.01 12.95
C LEU A 70 -3.66 -1.40 12.02
N GLN A 71 -4.90 -1.19 12.51
CA GLN A 71 -5.96 -0.51 11.75
C GLN A 71 -5.56 0.90 11.37
N SER A 72 -4.91 1.65 12.27
CA SER A 72 -4.46 3.01 11.99
C SER A 72 -3.42 3.02 10.87
N TYR A 73 -2.43 2.11 10.94
CA TYR A 73 -1.41 1.99 9.89
C TYR A 73 -1.99 1.55 8.55
N LEU A 74 -2.91 0.59 8.54
CA LEU A 74 -3.62 0.18 7.34
C LEU A 74 -4.45 1.32 6.75
N GLY A 75 -5.17 2.06 7.60
CA GLY A 75 -5.94 3.24 7.20
C GLY A 75 -5.07 4.28 6.51
N ASN A 76 -3.88 4.56 7.06
CA ASN A 76 -2.93 5.48 6.44
C ASN A 76 -2.48 4.99 5.04
N VAL A 77 -2.17 3.71 4.90
CA VAL A 77 -1.78 3.13 3.59
C VAL A 77 -2.95 3.21 2.60
N LEU A 78 -4.16 2.85 3.00
CA LEU A 78 -5.34 2.91 2.12
C LEU A 78 -5.67 4.35 1.72
N ASN A 79 -5.55 5.31 2.63
CA ASN A 79 -5.72 6.73 2.33
C ASN A 79 -4.70 7.22 1.30
N GLU A 80 -3.44 6.80 1.40
CA GLU A 80 -2.43 7.12 0.37
C GLU A 80 -2.77 6.51 -0.99
N ILE A 81 -3.33 5.29 -1.03
CA ILE A 81 -3.78 4.67 -2.29
C ILE A 81 -4.94 5.45 -2.90
N LEU A 82 -5.90 5.91 -2.09
CA LEU A 82 -6.98 6.79 -2.56
C LEU A 82 -6.44 8.13 -3.06
N ALA A 83 -5.45 8.70 -2.37
CA ALA A 83 -4.77 9.92 -2.80
C ALA A 83 -4.08 9.73 -4.17
N LEU A 84 -3.45 8.59 -4.41
CA LEU A 84 -2.88 8.26 -5.72
C LEU A 84 -3.95 8.22 -6.82
N ARG A 85 -5.11 7.61 -6.55
CA ARG A 85 -6.22 7.57 -7.52
C ARG A 85 -6.76 8.96 -7.84
N SER A 86 -6.89 9.82 -6.83
CA SER A 86 -7.28 11.22 -7.01
C SER A 86 -6.23 11.99 -7.84
N PHE A 87 -4.95 11.77 -7.55
CA PHE A 87 -3.85 12.33 -8.31
C PHE A 87 -3.86 11.88 -9.77
N GLU A 88 -4.06 10.59 -10.03
CA GLU A 88 -4.17 10.02 -11.38
C GLU A 88 -5.31 10.65 -12.17
N THR A 89 -6.50 10.76 -11.56
CA THR A 89 -7.67 11.39 -12.18
C THR A 89 -7.35 12.84 -12.54
N THR A 90 -6.81 13.62 -11.60
CA THR A 90 -6.47 15.03 -11.84
C THR A 90 -5.43 15.19 -12.94
N LEU A 91 -4.39 14.35 -12.94
CA LEU A 91 -3.35 14.36 -13.96
C LEU A 91 -3.90 13.98 -15.34
N HIS A 92 -4.74 12.95 -15.40
CA HIS A 92 -5.35 12.50 -16.64
C HIS A 92 -6.25 13.58 -17.22
N THR A 93 -7.17 14.15 -16.43
CA THR A 93 -8.05 15.25 -16.87
C THR A 93 -7.24 16.45 -17.37
N GLY A 94 -6.17 16.84 -16.66
CA GLY A 94 -5.30 17.94 -17.09
C GLY A 94 -4.56 17.66 -18.40
N ILE A 95 -4.09 16.43 -18.62
CA ILE A 95 -3.44 16.03 -19.87
C ILE A 95 -4.45 15.96 -21.02
N SER A 96 -5.62 15.35 -20.80
CA SER A 96 -6.66 15.20 -21.81
C SER A 96 -7.18 16.57 -22.27
N ALA A 97 -7.40 17.50 -21.35
CA ALA A 97 -7.80 18.87 -21.69
C ALA A 97 -6.73 19.61 -22.54
N GLU A 98 -5.44 19.41 -22.26
CA GLU A 98 -4.37 19.99 -23.08
C GLU A 98 -4.26 19.33 -24.45
N LEU A 99 -4.51 18.02 -24.56
CA LEU A 99 -4.54 17.32 -25.85
C LEU A 99 -5.69 17.83 -26.71
N GLU A 100 -6.90 17.89 -26.14
CA GLU A 100 -8.09 18.40 -26.81
C GLU A 100 -7.88 19.85 -27.28
N ARG A 101 -7.32 20.72 -26.43
CA ARG A 101 -6.96 22.09 -26.82
C ARG A 101 -6.02 22.13 -28.02
N ARG A 102 -5.03 21.23 -28.08
CA ARG A 102 -4.07 21.16 -29.21
C ARG A 102 -4.69 20.58 -30.47
N ASP A 103 -5.66 19.69 -30.35
CA ASP A 103 -6.43 19.16 -31.48
C ASP A 103 -7.32 20.27 -32.06
N GLN A 104 -8.10 20.96 -31.23
CA GLN A 104 -8.93 22.12 -31.64
C GLN A 104 -8.09 23.22 -32.30
N LEU A 105 -6.90 23.52 -31.75
CA LEU A 105 -6.00 24.50 -32.35
C LEU A 105 -5.46 24.04 -33.73
N ARG A 106 -5.25 22.74 -33.93
CA ARG A 106 -4.84 22.18 -35.22
C ARG A 106 -5.96 22.26 -36.24
N GLU A 107 -7.18 21.94 -35.85
CA GLU A 107 -8.38 22.03 -36.70
C GLU A 107 -8.62 23.49 -37.15
N LEU A 108 -8.59 24.43 -36.20
CA LEU A 108 -8.82 25.84 -36.48
C LEU A 108 -7.73 26.45 -37.41
N LYS A 109 -6.48 26.00 -37.27
CA LYS A 109 -5.40 26.34 -38.23
C LYS A 109 -5.70 25.79 -39.62
N ALA A 110 -6.12 24.54 -39.72
CA ALA A 110 -6.45 23.91 -41.00
C ALA A 110 -7.62 24.61 -41.70
N GLU A 111 -8.66 24.98 -40.95
CA GLU A 111 -9.79 25.75 -41.46
C GLU A 111 -9.36 27.13 -42.00
N ARG A 112 -8.56 27.89 -41.24
CA ARG A 112 -8.05 29.20 -41.70
C ARG A 112 -7.21 29.09 -42.96
N ILE A 113 -6.33 28.07 -43.03
CA ILE A 113 -5.54 27.78 -44.24
C ILE A 113 -6.46 27.48 -45.43
N SER A 114 -7.51 26.68 -45.23
CA SER A 114 -8.46 26.35 -46.30
C SER A 114 -9.24 27.57 -46.83
N ARG A 115 -9.42 28.60 -46.00
CA ARG A 115 -10.04 29.88 -46.36
C ARG A 115 -9.05 30.87 -46.99
N GLY A 116 -7.77 30.51 -47.09
CA GLY A 116 -6.70 31.39 -47.58
C GLY A 116 -6.27 32.47 -46.57
N GLU A 117 -6.68 32.35 -45.31
CA GLU A 117 -6.33 33.27 -44.23
C GLU A 117 -5.02 32.86 -43.55
N TYR A 118 -4.40 33.78 -42.82
CA TYR A 118 -3.23 33.45 -42.00
C TYR A 118 -3.60 32.41 -40.93
N ALA A 119 -2.89 31.29 -40.95
CA ALA A 119 -3.11 30.17 -40.03
C ALA A 119 -2.96 30.56 -38.56
N PHE A 120 -2.12 31.55 -38.26
CA PHE A 120 -1.73 31.92 -36.90
C PHE A 120 -1.47 33.43 -36.83
N THR A 121 -2.14 34.13 -35.91
CA THR A 121 -1.88 35.54 -35.62
C THR A 121 -0.85 35.66 -34.49
N SER A 122 -0.17 36.81 -34.38
CA SER A 122 0.77 37.09 -33.29
C SER A 122 0.10 37.04 -31.90
N ALA A 123 -1.18 37.40 -31.82
CA ALA A 123 -1.99 37.26 -30.61
C ALA A 123 -2.24 35.78 -30.26
N ASP A 124 -2.57 34.94 -31.25
CA ASP A 124 -2.75 33.50 -31.05
C ASP A 124 -1.44 32.81 -30.60
N GLU A 125 -0.29 33.25 -31.12
CA GLU A 125 1.03 32.79 -30.70
C GLU A 125 1.33 33.10 -29.24
N ALA A 126 1.06 34.34 -28.82
CA ALA A 126 1.26 34.76 -27.45
C ALA A 126 0.38 33.97 -26.47
N LEU A 127 -0.89 33.76 -26.83
CA LEU A 127 -1.83 32.98 -26.03
C LEU A 127 -1.43 31.50 -25.95
N ASP A 128 -1.05 30.87 -27.06
CA ASP A 128 -0.60 29.47 -27.06
C ASP A 128 0.69 29.30 -26.24
N LYS A 129 1.62 30.26 -26.34
CA LYS A 129 2.86 30.26 -25.54
C LYS A 129 2.56 30.33 -24.04
N GLU A 130 1.64 31.19 -23.62
CA GLU A 130 1.24 31.30 -22.22
C GLU A 130 0.53 30.03 -21.72
N LYS A 131 -0.42 29.48 -22.50
CA LYS A 131 -1.10 28.22 -22.15
C LYS A 131 -0.13 27.05 -22.03
N ARG A 132 0.86 26.94 -22.93
CA ARG A 132 1.92 25.93 -22.85
C ARG A 132 2.76 26.08 -21.59
N LYS A 133 3.10 27.33 -21.21
CA LYS A 133 3.83 27.61 -19.98
C LYS A 133 3.04 27.19 -18.74
N ILE A 134 1.75 27.50 -18.69
CA ILE A 134 0.85 27.06 -17.61
C ILE A 134 0.82 25.53 -17.53
N PHE A 135 0.69 24.84 -18.67
CA PHE A 135 0.69 23.38 -18.70
C PHE A 135 2.04 22.77 -18.26
N GLN A 136 3.17 23.37 -18.66
CA GLN A 136 4.49 22.96 -18.20
C GLN A 136 4.63 23.12 -16.69
N GLN A 137 4.14 24.23 -16.13
CA GLN A 137 4.12 24.45 -14.68
C GLN A 137 3.24 23.42 -13.97
N PHE A 138 2.06 23.12 -14.53
CA PHE A 138 1.18 22.06 -14.02
C PHE A 138 1.90 20.71 -13.96
N LEU A 139 2.60 20.30 -15.03
CA LEU A 139 3.36 19.05 -15.04
C LEU A 139 4.50 19.04 -14.03
N ALA A 140 5.21 20.16 -13.87
CA ALA A 140 6.28 20.30 -12.88
C ALA A 140 5.74 20.14 -11.45
N ASN A 141 4.63 20.81 -11.14
CA ASN A 141 3.96 20.71 -9.84
C ASN A 141 3.50 19.27 -9.57
N ARG A 142 2.79 18.64 -10.51
CA ARG A 142 2.34 17.24 -10.38
C ARG A 142 3.50 16.26 -10.20
N LYS A 143 4.65 16.50 -10.86
CA LYS A 143 5.86 15.70 -10.65
C LYS A 143 6.42 15.85 -9.23
N ALA A 144 6.40 17.07 -8.68
CA ALA A 144 6.83 17.32 -7.30
C ALA A 144 5.88 16.63 -6.30
N ASP A 145 4.57 16.79 -6.49
CA ASP A 145 3.55 16.15 -5.66
C ASP A 145 3.69 14.63 -5.64
N LEU A 146 3.91 14.02 -6.82
CA LEU A 146 4.13 12.57 -6.94
C LEU A 146 5.38 12.11 -6.17
N ASN A 147 6.44 12.92 -6.14
CA ASN A 147 7.65 12.59 -5.39
C ASN A 147 7.41 12.62 -3.88
N VAL A 148 6.62 13.58 -3.40
CA VAL A 148 6.24 13.68 -1.98
C VAL A 148 5.35 12.50 -1.61
N TRP A 149 4.31 12.24 -2.41
CA TRP A 149 3.41 11.11 -2.24
C TRP A 149 4.17 9.77 -2.20
N ALA A 150 5.09 9.53 -3.15
CA ALA A 150 5.83 8.27 -3.20
C ALA A 150 6.69 8.04 -1.95
N ARG A 151 7.23 9.10 -1.34
CA ARG A 151 7.97 8.98 -0.07
C ARG A 151 7.02 8.69 1.10
N SER A 152 5.89 9.41 1.17
CA SER A 152 4.87 9.22 2.20
C SER A 152 4.31 7.80 2.17
N TYR A 153 3.85 7.36 1.00
CA TYR A 153 3.33 6.01 0.76
C TYR A 153 4.34 4.94 1.17
N ARG A 154 5.59 5.05 0.72
CA ARG A 154 6.65 4.11 1.09
C ARG A 154 6.87 4.07 2.61
N GLY A 155 6.87 5.23 3.28
CA GLY A 155 7.00 5.32 4.73
C GLY A 155 5.87 4.63 5.48
N HIS A 156 4.62 4.87 5.07
CA HIS A 156 3.44 4.22 5.66
C HIS A 156 3.44 2.70 5.45
N VAL A 157 3.73 2.23 4.23
CA VAL A 157 3.81 0.80 3.91
C VAL A 157 4.93 0.12 4.72
N THR A 158 6.10 0.74 4.79
CA THR A 158 7.24 0.22 5.55
C THR A 158 6.91 0.09 7.05
N THR A 159 6.24 1.10 7.60
CA THR A 159 5.80 1.08 9.00
C THR A 159 4.77 -0.02 9.26
N LEU A 160 3.80 -0.19 8.36
CA LEU A 160 2.82 -1.28 8.44
C LEU A 160 3.50 -2.66 8.43
N ILE A 161 4.42 -2.90 7.50
CA ILE A 161 5.14 -4.16 7.38
C ILE A 161 5.91 -4.47 8.66
N LEU A 162 6.63 -3.49 9.22
CA LEU A 162 7.37 -3.65 10.46
C LEU A 162 6.44 -4.01 11.63
N LYS A 163 5.30 -3.34 11.74
CA LYS A 163 4.33 -3.60 12.80
C LYS A 163 3.67 -4.97 12.67
N LEU A 164 3.39 -5.42 11.44
CA LEU A 164 2.92 -6.78 11.16
C LEU A 164 3.97 -7.83 11.55
N ALA A 165 5.25 -7.61 11.25
CA ALA A 165 6.33 -8.53 11.58
C ALA A 165 6.59 -8.69 13.08
N LEU A 166 6.29 -7.65 13.87
CA LEU A 166 6.43 -7.64 15.33
C LEU A 166 5.17 -8.10 16.07
N HIS A 167 4.06 -8.32 15.37
CA HIS A 167 2.81 -8.73 15.98
C HIS A 167 2.91 -10.16 16.56
N THR A 168 2.14 -10.49 17.59
CA THR A 168 2.18 -11.81 18.24
C THR A 168 1.67 -12.93 17.34
N GLU A 169 0.64 -12.64 16.54
CA GLU A 169 0.01 -13.58 15.61
C GLU A 169 0.94 -13.96 14.43
N VAL A 170 1.21 -15.25 14.28
CA VAL A 170 2.12 -15.81 13.25
C VAL A 170 1.59 -15.56 11.83
N SER A 171 0.28 -15.58 11.64
CA SER A 171 -0.36 -15.31 10.35
C SER A 171 -0.09 -13.88 9.86
N LEU A 172 -0.18 -12.90 10.76
CA LEU A 172 0.14 -11.50 10.46
C LEU A 172 1.64 -11.29 10.21
N GLN A 173 2.51 -12.02 10.92
CA GLN A 173 3.94 -12.04 10.61
C GLN A 173 4.22 -12.62 9.21
N THR A 174 3.49 -13.68 8.83
CA THR A 174 3.61 -14.30 7.50
C THR A 174 3.15 -13.36 6.40
N LEU A 175 2.09 -12.57 6.66
CA LEU A 175 1.64 -11.50 5.78
C LEU A 175 2.74 -10.44 5.58
N ALA A 176 3.43 -10.03 6.65
CA ALA A 176 4.55 -9.10 6.54
C ALA A 176 5.62 -9.61 5.56
N PHE A 177 5.95 -10.90 5.63
CA PHE A 177 6.90 -11.53 4.72
C PHE A 177 6.41 -11.56 3.27
N ARG A 178 5.12 -11.83 3.04
CA ARG A 178 4.53 -11.80 1.68
C ARG A 178 4.53 -10.40 1.08
N LEU A 179 4.23 -9.38 1.89
CA LEU A 179 4.23 -7.99 1.44
C LEU A 179 5.63 -7.51 1.05
N ASP A 180 6.67 -7.98 1.75
CA ASP A 180 8.07 -7.61 1.52
C ASP A 180 8.89 -8.70 0.79
N TYR A 181 8.23 -9.60 0.06
CA TYR A 181 8.88 -10.75 -0.61
C TYR A 181 10.01 -10.36 -1.59
N SER A 182 10.02 -9.10 -2.07
CA SER A 182 11.02 -8.57 -3.01
C SER A 182 12.13 -7.74 -2.35
N ASP A 183 12.19 -7.64 -1.02
CA ASP A 183 13.06 -6.71 -0.26
C ASP A 183 12.98 -5.26 -0.77
N PHE A 184 11.86 -4.93 -1.42
CA PHE A 184 11.71 -3.68 -2.16
C PHE A 184 11.64 -2.49 -1.20
N TYR A 185 11.06 -2.71 -0.02
CA TYR A 185 10.94 -1.70 1.02
C TYR A 185 12.20 -1.63 1.90
N LYS A 186 12.92 -2.76 2.09
CA LYS A 186 14.19 -2.82 2.86
C LYS A 186 15.33 -1.96 2.31
N ARG A 187 15.41 -1.78 0.98
CA ARG A 187 16.50 -1.00 0.34
C ARG A 187 16.51 0.50 0.65
N GLY A 188 15.52 1.02 1.38
CA GLY A 188 15.36 2.46 1.65
C GLY A 188 15.38 2.85 3.12
N ASP A 189 15.46 1.89 4.05
CA ASP A 189 15.46 2.18 5.49
C ASP A 189 16.45 1.23 6.19
N ALA A 190 17.49 1.80 6.81
CA ALA A 190 18.53 1.04 7.50
C ALA A 190 17.97 0.17 8.64
N LYS A 191 16.79 0.52 9.18
CA LYS A 191 16.08 -0.25 10.22
C LYS A 191 15.47 -1.56 9.69
N LEU A 192 15.29 -1.70 8.38
CA LEU A 192 14.89 -2.97 7.74
C LEU A 192 16.09 -3.78 7.23
N HIS A 193 17.32 -3.25 7.36
CA HIS A 193 18.53 -3.93 6.90
C HIS A 193 18.99 -5.03 7.88
N GLU A 194 18.40 -5.10 9.08
CA GLU A 194 18.50 -6.28 9.92
C GLU A 194 17.58 -7.36 9.34
N PRO A 195 18.12 -8.49 8.86
CA PRO A 195 17.33 -9.46 8.12
C PRO A 195 16.17 -9.96 8.99
N LEU A 196 14.92 -9.74 8.54
CA LEU A 196 13.69 -10.38 9.05
C LEU A 196 13.67 -11.90 8.77
N THR A 197 14.82 -12.55 8.88
CA THR A 197 15.00 -13.99 8.73
C THR A 197 14.72 -14.66 10.07
N TYR A 198 14.14 -15.86 10.01
CA TYR A 198 13.95 -16.74 11.15
C TYR A 198 15.24 -16.93 12.00
N GLN A 199 16.41 -16.88 11.34
CA GLN A 199 17.72 -16.95 12.00
C GLN A 199 18.01 -15.74 12.90
N HIS A 200 17.60 -14.52 12.55
CA HIS A 200 17.80 -13.32 13.38
C HIS A 200 16.82 -13.25 14.55
N LYS A 201 15.55 -13.66 14.36
CA LYS A 201 14.59 -13.74 15.47
C LYS A 201 15.08 -14.70 16.56
N ARG A 202 15.64 -15.87 16.14
CA ARG A 202 16.33 -16.81 17.04
C ARG A 202 17.57 -16.20 17.70
N LEU A 203 18.41 -15.46 16.97
CA LEU A 203 19.63 -14.85 17.53
C LEU A 203 19.31 -13.73 18.55
N SER A 204 18.24 -12.95 18.34
CA SER A 204 17.75 -11.96 19.30
C SER A 204 17.14 -12.58 20.55
N GLU A 205 16.38 -13.68 20.42
CA GLU A 205 15.89 -14.46 21.58
C GLU A 205 17.03 -15.11 22.38
N ILE A 206 18.07 -15.62 21.69
CA ILE A 206 19.28 -16.15 22.33
C ILE A 206 20.06 -15.03 23.03
N GLY A 207 20.12 -13.83 22.44
CA GLY A 207 20.72 -12.63 23.06
C GLY A 207 19.97 -12.17 24.31
N LEU A 208 18.63 -12.18 24.27
CA LEU A 208 17.76 -11.88 25.42
C LEU A 208 17.88 -12.94 26.52
N HIS A 209 17.95 -14.22 26.18
CA HIS A 209 18.20 -15.30 27.15
C HIS A 209 19.60 -15.23 27.76
N ALA A 210 20.63 -14.89 26.99
CA ALA A 210 22.00 -14.70 27.49
C ALA A 210 22.12 -13.48 28.41
N ALA A 211 21.44 -12.37 28.09
CA ALA A 211 21.38 -11.19 28.94
C ALA A 211 20.60 -11.45 30.24
N ARG A 212 19.46 -12.17 30.15
CA ARG A 212 18.65 -12.57 31.31
C ARG A 212 19.41 -13.54 32.22
N ASN A 213 20.17 -14.48 31.66
CA ASN A 213 21.02 -15.38 32.45
C ASN A 213 22.19 -14.67 33.13
N LYS A 214 22.81 -13.66 32.48
CA LYS A 214 23.85 -12.82 33.13
C LYS A 214 23.30 -11.95 34.27
N LEU A 215 22.07 -11.46 34.16
CA LEU A 215 21.39 -10.72 35.22
C LEU A 215 21.05 -11.62 36.43
N ILE A 216 20.61 -12.86 36.18
CA ILE A 216 20.33 -13.84 37.23
C ILE A 216 21.62 -14.29 37.94
N ASP A 217 22.72 -14.46 37.20
CA ASP A 217 24.01 -14.87 37.78
C ASP A 217 24.66 -13.75 38.63
N HIS A 218 24.42 -12.48 38.29
CA HIS A 218 24.81 -11.34 39.13
C HIS A 218 23.97 -11.20 40.40
N SER A 219 22.70 -11.62 40.39
CA SER A 219 21.84 -11.61 41.58
C SER A 219 22.16 -12.73 42.57
N ARG A 220 22.88 -13.78 42.16
CA ARG A 220 23.31 -14.91 43.02
C ARG A 220 24.68 -14.71 43.67
N LYS A 221 25.43 -13.67 43.27
CA LYS A 221 26.75 -13.33 43.81
C LYS A 221 26.73 -12.13 44.78
N LYS A 222 25.57 -11.80 45.35
CA LYS A 222 25.44 -10.88 46.48
C LYS A 222 24.85 -11.61 47.67
#